data_AF-A0A2R4M0N1-F1
#
_entry.id   AF-A0A2R4M0N1-F1
#
_cell.length_a   1.000
_cell.length_b   1.000
_cell.length_c   1.000
_cell.angle_alpha   90.00
_cell.angle_beta   90.00
_cell.angle_gamma   90.00
#
_symmetry.space_group_name_H-M   'P 1'
#
loop_
_entity.id
_entity.type
_entity.pdbx_description
1 polymer ?
#
loop_
_entity_poly.entity_id
_entity_poly.type
_entity_poly.pdbx_seq_one_letter_code
_entity_poly.pdbx_strand_id
1 'polypeptide(L)'
;MFSDRLLAALGAWQNGWREDRTRRIPITEELLEAISEQRLPERFVTCTEICFRKRFLVPNNQQNGGDLGPLFLNGNIDEGVASWTTDPKFAQEFKDPLRDGTFSAVFAHRPNADEVVLNVPALWSDPAFRARVAEFEEGNGLNAKALTYFRFRQSEVILTATLRYDEVHAVCGRSSPFEVLCELQGLTTDAERDSYWKELVAANKFPEEPCWIAGPRVKNVLERTKVKFLNQFGDVIDKVIDR
;
A
#
# COMPACT_ATOMS: atom_id res chain seq x y z
N MET A 1 0.41 31.16 -5.44
CA MET A 1 -0.62 31.13 -4.38
C MET A 1 -1.46 29.88 -4.59
N PHE A 2 -1.71 29.09 -3.55
CA PHE A 2 -2.51 27.86 -3.66
C PHE A 2 -4.00 28.21 -3.70
N SER A 3 -4.73 27.61 -4.65
CA SER A 3 -6.16 27.89 -4.88
C SER A 3 -7.06 27.08 -3.95
N ASP A 4 -8.27 27.58 -3.68
CA ASP A 4 -9.30 26.83 -2.94
C ASP A 4 -9.69 25.54 -3.66
N ARG A 5 -9.70 25.55 -5.00
CA ARG A 5 -9.98 24.36 -5.82
C ARG A 5 -8.96 23.26 -5.53
N LEU A 6 -7.66 23.58 -5.56
CA LEU A 6 -6.61 22.62 -5.22
C LEU A 6 -6.77 22.07 -3.80
N LEU A 7 -7.02 22.94 -2.82
CA LEU A 7 -7.17 22.51 -1.43
C LEU A 7 -8.41 21.62 -1.24
N ALA A 8 -9.52 21.96 -1.87
CA ALA A 8 -10.74 21.14 -1.85
C ALA A 8 -10.52 19.77 -2.49
N ALA A 9 -9.83 19.71 -3.63
CA ALA A 9 -9.53 18.49 -4.36
C ALA A 9 -8.55 17.58 -3.58
N LEU A 10 -7.47 18.14 -3.03
CA LEU A 10 -6.54 17.41 -2.17
C LEU A 10 -7.24 16.90 -0.90
N GLY A 11 -8.10 17.72 -0.29
CA GLY A 11 -8.90 17.29 0.86
C GLY A 11 -9.87 16.16 0.50
N ALA A 12 -10.49 16.21 -0.68
CA ALA A 12 -11.36 15.13 -1.18
C ALA A 12 -10.59 13.82 -1.35
N TRP A 13 -9.39 13.90 -1.93
CA TRP A 13 -8.49 12.77 -2.10
C TRP A 13 -8.11 12.15 -0.74
N GLN A 14 -7.70 12.98 0.23
CA GLN A 14 -7.27 12.53 1.56
C GLN A 14 -8.42 12.00 2.44
N ASN A 15 -9.64 12.50 2.25
CA ASN A 15 -10.84 11.90 2.85
C ASN A 15 -11.09 10.47 2.35
N GLY A 16 -10.54 10.12 1.19
CA GLY A 16 -10.70 8.83 0.55
C GLY A 16 -12.11 8.59 0.00
N TRP A 17 -12.25 7.45 -0.66
CA TRP A 17 -13.44 7.06 -1.42
C TRP A 17 -14.16 5.86 -0.80
N ARG A 18 -13.83 5.49 0.45
CA ARG A 18 -14.44 4.38 1.21
C ARG A 18 -14.51 3.04 0.47
N GLU A 19 -13.52 2.76 -0.38
CA GLU A 19 -13.48 1.55 -1.21
C GLU A 19 -14.60 1.47 -2.29
N ASP A 20 -15.33 2.56 -2.54
CA ASP A 20 -16.28 2.72 -3.65
C ASP A 20 -15.62 3.24 -4.93
N ARG A 21 -15.45 2.35 -5.91
CA ARG A 21 -14.81 2.67 -7.20
C ARG A 21 -15.50 3.79 -7.97
N THR A 22 -16.83 3.92 -7.86
CA THR A 22 -17.59 4.96 -8.58
C THR A 22 -17.24 6.37 -8.10
N ARG A 23 -16.79 6.49 -6.84
CA ARG A 23 -16.34 7.75 -6.24
C ARG A 23 -14.87 8.04 -6.53
N ARG A 24 -14.06 7.01 -6.75
CA ARG A 24 -12.62 7.16 -6.99
C ARG A 24 -12.31 7.97 -8.24
N ILE A 25 -13.00 7.67 -9.34
CA ILE A 25 -12.76 8.30 -10.66
C ILE A 25 -12.92 9.83 -10.58
N PRO A 26 -14.09 10.39 -10.20
CA PRO A 26 -14.27 11.84 -10.19
C PRO A 26 -13.34 12.56 -9.19
N ILE A 27 -12.98 11.93 -8.06
CA ILE A 27 -12.01 12.50 -7.11
C ILE A 27 -10.62 12.57 -7.73
N THR A 28 -10.23 11.54 -8.48
CA THR A 28 -8.92 11.49 -9.15
C THR A 28 -8.83 12.52 -10.26
N GLU A 29 -9.85 12.60 -11.12
CA GLU A 29 -9.92 13.55 -12.22
C GLU A 29 -9.86 15.00 -11.72
N GLU A 30 -10.68 15.35 -10.73
CA GLU A 30 -10.69 16.70 -10.15
C GLU A 30 -9.34 17.06 -9.52
N LEU A 31 -8.68 16.10 -8.85
CA LEU A 31 -7.34 16.32 -8.30
C LEU A 31 -6.31 16.61 -9.40
N LEU A 32 -6.28 15.80 -10.46
CA LEU A 32 -5.34 15.97 -11.56
C LEU A 32 -5.55 17.29 -12.29
N GLU A 33 -6.81 17.66 -12.56
CA GLU A 33 -7.15 18.95 -13.17
C GLU A 33 -6.72 20.13 -12.29
N ALA A 34 -7.04 20.09 -10.99
CA ALA A 34 -6.69 21.17 -10.07
C ALA A 34 -5.16 21.34 -9.93
N ILE A 35 -4.40 20.24 -9.95
CA ILE A 35 -2.92 20.27 -9.94
C ILE A 35 -2.38 20.89 -11.23
N SER A 36 -2.90 20.45 -12.39
CA SER A 36 -2.48 20.95 -13.71
C SER A 36 -2.71 22.46 -13.85
N GLU A 37 -3.88 22.95 -13.45
CA GLU A 37 -4.22 24.37 -13.50
C GLU A 37 -3.37 25.22 -12.55
N GLN A 38 -3.02 24.66 -11.38
CA GLN A 38 -2.25 25.38 -10.37
C GLN A 38 -0.81 25.70 -10.81
N ARG A 39 -0.28 24.96 -11.80
CA ARG A 39 1.11 25.09 -12.30
C ARG A 39 2.12 25.10 -11.16
N LEU A 40 2.06 24.05 -10.34
CA LEU A 40 2.91 23.93 -9.16
C LEU A 40 4.40 23.94 -9.53
N PRO A 41 5.26 24.60 -8.72
CA PRO A 41 6.70 24.47 -8.84
C PRO A 41 7.17 23.01 -8.81
N GLU A 42 8.25 22.72 -9.54
CA GLU A 42 8.80 21.37 -9.73
C GLU A 42 9.03 20.61 -8.41
N ARG A 43 9.46 21.29 -7.34
CA ARG A 43 9.67 20.71 -6.01
C ARG A 43 8.43 20.04 -5.39
N PHE A 44 7.23 20.37 -5.86
CA PHE A 44 5.96 19.78 -5.39
C PHE A 44 5.48 18.63 -6.26
N VAL A 45 6.10 18.42 -7.42
CA VAL A 45 5.79 17.35 -8.38
C VAL A 45 7.03 16.50 -8.66
N THR A 46 7.93 16.43 -7.67
CA THR A 46 9.14 15.59 -7.70
C THR A 46 9.31 14.88 -6.36
N CYS A 47 9.86 13.67 -6.40
CA CYS A 47 10.22 12.89 -5.21
C CYS A 47 11.44 12.04 -5.54
N THR A 48 12.48 12.14 -4.71
CA THR A 48 13.73 11.37 -4.86
C THR A 48 13.86 10.23 -3.86
N GLU A 49 12.93 10.17 -2.89
CA GLU A 49 12.87 9.13 -1.87
C GLU A 49 12.22 7.85 -2.39
N ILE A 50 12.40 6.74 -1.69
CA ILE A 50 11.64 5.52 -1.97
C ILE A 50 10.24 5.71 -1.37
N CYS A 51 9.23 5.46 -2.20
CA CYS A 51 7.84 5.46 -1.82
C CYS A 51 7.36 4.01 -1.59
N PHE A 52 6.55 3.82 -0.56
CA PHE A 52 6.01 2.55 -0.13
C PHE A 52 4.49 2.53 -0.28
N ARG A 53 3.95 1.40 -0.72
CA ARG A 53 2.50 1.21 -0.85
C ARG A 53 2.09 -0.16 -0.41
N LYS A 54 1.18 -0.22 0.56
CA LYS A 54 0.52 -1.46 0.94
C LYS A 54 -0.65 -1.76 0.02
N ARG A 55 -0.72 -3.01 -0.44
CA ARG A 55 -1.80 -3.56 -1.23
C ARG A 55 -2.26 -4.87 -0.59
N PHE A 56 -3.58 -5.02 -0.46
CA PHE A 56 -4.20 -6.30 -0.16
C PHE A 56 -4.38 -7.04 -1.48
N LEU A 57 -3.58 -8.08 -1.68
CA LEU A 57 -3.58 -8.87 -2.89
C LEU A 57 -4.56 -10.04 -2.73
N VAL A 58 -5.56 -10.07 -3.61
CA VAL A 58 -6.62 -11.09 -3.63
C VAL A 58 -6.15 -12.28 -4.48
N PRO A 59 -6.03 -13.50 -3.93
CA PRO A 59 -5.51 -14.65 -4.68
C PRO A 59 -6.36 -15.06 -5.88
N ASN A 60 -7.67 -14.89 -5.78
CA ASN A 60 -8.63 -15.14 -6.86
C ASN A 60 -9.96 -14.44 -6.53
N ASN A 61 -10.59 -13.77 -7.50
CA ASN A 61 -12.00 -13.40 -7.39
C ASN A 61 -12.71 -13.60 -8.75
N GLN A 62 -14.03 -13.78 -8.70
CA GLN A 62 -14.84 -14.06 -9.88
C GLN A 62 -14.98 -12.88 -10.87
N GLN A 63 -14.62 -11.66 -10.47
CA GLN A 63 -14.82 -10.45 -11.28
C GLN A 63 -13.59 -10.07 -12.13
N ASN A 64 -12.37 -10.33 -11.64
CA ASN A 64 -11.13 -9.96 -12.35
C ASN A 64 -10.02 -11.02 -12.26
N GLY A 65 -10.30 -12.22 -11.75
CA GLY A 65 -9.30 -13.29 -11.59
C GLY A 65 -8.34 -13.09 -10.41
N GLY A 66 -8.54 -12.06 -9.58
CA GLY A 66 -7.66 -11.71 -8.45
C GLY A 66 -6.45 -10.85 -8.85
N ASP A 67 -5.70 -10.38 -7.87
CA ASP A 67 -4.50 -9.56 -8.09
C ASP A 67 -3.24 -10.42 -8.38
N LEU A 68 -3.27 -11.72 -8.02
CA LEU A 68 -2.12 -12.62 -8.21
C LEU A 68 -1.85 -12.95 -9.68
N GLY A 69 -2.89 -13.07 -10.51
CA GLY A 69 -2.74 -13.33 -11.93
C GLY A 69 -1.90 -12.24 -12.62
N PRO A 70 -2.36 -10.98 -12.63
CA PRO A 70 -1.59 -9.87 -13.20
C PRO A 70 -0.17 -9.77 -12.61
N LEU A 71 -0.03 -9.87 -11.29
CA LEU A 71 1.27 -9.74 -10.64
C LEU A 71 2.27 -10.84 -11.04
N PHE A 72 1.83 -12.10 -11.10
CA PHE A 72 2.72 -13.24 -11.39
C PHE A 72 2.93 -13.50 -12.88
N LEU A 73 1.94 -13.19 -13.72
CA LEU A 73 1.98 -13.43 -15.17
C LEU A 73 2.50 -12.21 -15.93
N ASN A 74 2.02 -11.01 -15.61
CA ASN A 74 2.43 -9.77 -16.29
C ASN A 74 3.58 -9.06 -15.57
N GLY A 75 3.90 -9.49 -14.34
CA GLY A 75 4.92 -8.86 -13.51
C GLY A 75 4.48 -7.54 -12.87
N ASN A 76 3.24 -7.10 -13.07
CA ASN A 76 2.75 -5.83 -12.53
C ASN A 76 1.22 -5.79 -12.34
N ILE A 77 0.76 -4.83 -11.54
CA ILE A 77 -0.64 -4.43 -11.38
C ILE A 77 -0.74 -2.93 -11.64
N ASP A 78 -1.55 -2.54 -12.61
CA ASP A 78 -1.91 -1.15 -12.86
C ASP A 78 -3.11 -0.76 -11.98
N GLU A 79 -2.91 0.23 -11.12
CA GLU A 79 -3.97 0.79 -10.28
C GLU A 79 -4.36 2.22 -10.71
N GLY A 80 -3.70 2.82 -11.70
CA GLY A 80 -3.76 4.26 -11.99
C GLY A 80 -3.18 5.11 -10.86
N VAL A 81 -3.69 6.33 -10.68
CA VAL A 81 -3.23 7.25 -9.64
C VAL A 81 -3.50 6.70 -8.24
N ALA A 82 -2.50 6.70 -7.38
CA ALA A 82 -2.59 6.12 -6.05
C ALA A 82 -1.72 6.84 -5.01
N SER A 83 -2.14 6.74 -3.74
CA SER A 83 -1.35 7.21 -2.61
C SER A 83 -0.25 6.22 -2.27
N TRP A 84 0.96 6.73 -2.18
CA TRP A 84 2.14 6.08 -1.61
C TRP A 84 2.61 6.87 -0.39
N THR A 85 3.51 6.31 0.40
CA THR A 85 4.09 6.99 1.57
C THR A 85 5.61 6.90 1.54
N THR A 86 6.33 7.93 1.98
CA THR A 86 7.78 7.83 2.22
C THR A 86 8.14 7.14 3.55
N ASP A 87 7.13 6.80 4.38
CA ASP A 87 7.30 6.10 5.65
C ASP A 87 6.97 4.59 5.48
N PRO A 88 7.98 3.70 5.51
CA PRO A 88 7.75 2.25 5.38
C PRO A 88 6.94 1.66 6.53
N LYS A 89 7.06 2.24 7.74
CA LYS A 89 6.31 1.79 8.92
C LYS A 89 4.84 2.17 8.77
N PHE A 90 4.56 3.39 8.30
CA PHE A 90 3.19 3.79 7.96
C PHE A 90 2.57 2.84 6.94
N ALA A 91 3.28 2.47 5.88
CA ALA A 91 2.77 1.53 4.88
C ALA A 91 2.34 0.19 5.50
N GLN A 92 3.15 -0.37 6.41
CA GLN A 92 2.84 -1.63 7.09
C GLN A 92 1.63 -1.52 8.03
N GLU A 93 1.59 -0.47 8.85
CA GLU A 93 0.58 -0.26 9.90
C GLU A 93 -0.78 0.24 9.36
N PHE A 94 -0.80 0.89 8.19
CA PHE A 94 -1.99 1.55 7.67
C PHE A 94 -3.10 0.57 7.28
N LYS A 95 -4.17 0.47 8.08
CA LYS A 95 -5.22 -0.60 8.03
C LYS A 95 -4.71 -1.95 8.55
N ASP A 96 -5.63 -2.75 9.08
CA ASP A 96 -5.35 -4.11 9.56
C ASP A 96 -4.71 -4.97 8.44
N PRO A 97 -3.48 -5.50 8.63
CA PRO A 97 -2.80 -6.31 7.63
C PRO A 97 -3.42 -7.71 7.43
N LEU A 98 -4.36 -8.15 8.27
CA LEU A 98 -4.97 -9.49 8.26
C LEU A 98 -6.39 -9.54 7.69
N ARG A 99 -6.64 -8.84 6.58
CA ARG A 99 -7.94 -8.90 5.89
C ARG A 99 -8.17 -10.31 5.30
N ASP A 100 -9.24 -10.96 5.74
CA ASP A 100 -9.62 -12.31 5.30
C ASP A 100 -9.69 -12.41 3.77
N GLY A 101 -9.22 -13.53 3.22
CA GLY A 101 -9.19 -13.80 1.79
C GLY A 101 -8.14 -13.00 1.00
N THR A 102 -7.25 -12.28 1.68
CA THR A 102 -6.17 -11.51 1.04
C THR A 102 -4.81 -11.81 1.68
N PHE A 103 -3.73 -11.46 0.99
CA PHE A 103 -2.43 -11.29 1.62
C PHE A 103 -1.97 -9.84 1.47
N SER A 104 -1.40 -9.26 2.52
CA SER A 104 -0.87 -7.89 2.44
C SER A 104 0.53 -7.93 1.87
N ALA A 105 0.81 -7.07 0.89
CA ALA A 105 2.15 -6.81 0.37
C ALA A 105 2.45 -5.31 0.43
N VAL A 106 3.68 -4.97 0.77
CA VAL A 106 4.22 -3.62 0.63
C VAL A 106 5.16 -3.62 -0.56
N PHE A 107 4.94 -2.70 -1.48
CA PHE A 107 5.81 -2.40 -2.60
C PHE A 107 6.71 -1.23 -2.23
N ALA A 108 7.96 -1.24 -2.70
CA ALA A 108 8.90 -0.14 -2.55
C ALA A 108 9.38 0.31 -3.94
N HIS A 109 9.06 1.54 -4.28
CA HIS A 109 9.25 2.11 -5.60
C HIS A 109 10.01 3.42 -5.51
N ARG A 110 11.01 3.62 -6.36
CA ARG A 110 11.66 4.93 -6.53
C ARG A 110 11.02 5.59 -7.75
N PRO A 111 10.18 6.63 -7.56
CA PRO A 111 9.46 7.23 -8.68
C PRO A 111 10.39 7.94 -9.65
N ASN A 112 10.08 7.80 -10.92
CA ASN A 112 10.55 8.67 -11.98
C ASN A 112 9.86 10.05 -11.88
N ALA A 113 10.45 11.06 -12.49
CA ALA A 113 9.94 12.43 -12.41
C ALA A 113 8.53 12.58 -12.99
N ASP A 114 8.19 11.80 -14.03
CA ASP A 114 6.88 11.79 -14.69
C ASP A 114 5.82 10.97 -13.94
N GLU A 115 6.22 10.19 -12.93
CA GLU A 115 5.30 9.40 -12.10
C GLU A 115 4.74 10.20 -10.92
N VAL A 116 5.38 11.32 -10.54
CA VAL A 116 4.99 12.09 -9.36
C VAL A 116 3.89 13.10 -9.71
N VAL A 117 2.67 12.80 -9.24
CA VAL A 117 1.53 13.73 -9.36
C VAL A 117 1.63 14.83 -8.31
N LEU A 118 1.92 14.46 -7.06
CA LEU A 118 2.02 15.42 -5.96
C LEU A 118 2.86 14.89 -4.80
N ASN A 119 3.85 15.67 -4.37
CA ASN A 119 4.61 15.46 -3.15
C ASN A 119 3.99 16.28 -2.01
N VAL A 120 3.10 15.64 -1.24
CA VAL A 120 2.35 16.29 -0.16
C VAL A 120 3.28 16.72 1.01
N PRO A 121 4.32 15.95 1.41
CA PRO A 121 5.35 16.42 2.35
C PRO A 121 6.01 17.73 1.91
N ALA A 122 6.34 17.88 0.63
CA ALA A 122 6.93 19.10 0.10
C ALA A 122 5.96 20.28 0.22
N LEU A 123 4.66 20.08 -0.03
CA LEU A 123 3.64 21.10 0.22
C LEU A 123 3.60 21.53 1.69
N TRP A 124 3.51 20.59 2.63
CA TRP A 124 3.45 20.92 4.07
C TRP A 124 4.73 21.52 4.64
N SER A 125 5.86 21.31 3.97
CA SER A 125 7.13 21.96 4.29
C SER A 125 7.14 23.45 3.89
N ASP A 126 6.30 23.85 2.93
CA ASP A 126 6.22 25.23 2.45
C ASP A 126 5.35 26.11 3.37
N PRO A 127 5.90 27.22 3.91
CA PRO A 127 5.14 28.10 4.79
C PRO A 127 3.90 28.72 4.13
N ALA A 128 3.95 29.03 2.83
CA ALA A 128 2.82 29.64 2.13
C ALA A 128 1.67 28.64 1.94
N PHE A 129 1.98 27.36 1.74
CA PHE A 129 0.95 26.31 1.73
C PHE A 129 0.27 26.19 3.09
N ARG A 130 1.04 26.13 4.18
CA ARG A 130 0.48 26.04 5.55
C ARG A 130 -0.41 27.22 5.91
N ALA A 131 0.04 28.44 5.59
CA ALA A 131 -0.77 29.64 5.79
C ALA A 131 -2.09 29.55 5.02
N ARG A 132 -2.02 29.11 3.76
CA ARG A 132 -3.19 29.03 2.91
C ARG A 132 -4.19 27.94 3.31
N VAL A 133 -3.71 26.82 3.86
CA VAL A 133 -4.55 25.77 4.46
C VAL A 133 -5.25 26.28 5.72
N ALA A 134 -4.56 27.06 6.57
CA ALA A 134 -5.17 27.65 7.75
C ALA A 134 -6.31 28.62 7.38
N GLU A 135 -6.08 29.53 6.43
CA GLU A 135 -7.12 30.43 5.91
C GLU A 135 -8.31 29.66 5.32
N PHE A 136 -8.04 28.59 4.58
CA PHE A 136 -9.07 27.74 3.99
C PHE A 136 -9.91 27.02 5.05
N GLU A 137 -9.26 26.52 6.11
CA GLU A 137 -9.94 25.84 7.23
C GLU A 137 -10.79 26.82 8.04
N GLU A 138 -10.27 28.01 8.36
CA GLU A 138 -11.01 29.07 9.04
C GLU A 138 -12.25 29.52 8.24
N GLY A 139 -12.13 29.55 6.91
CA GLY A 139 -13.22 29.81 5.98
C GLY A 139 -14.24 28.66 5.82
N ASN A 140 -14.12 27.56 6.57
CA ASN A 140 -14.90 26.33 6.40
C ASN A 140 -14.83 25.76 4.97
N GLY A 141 -13.65 25.81 4.37
CA GLY A 141 -13.37 25.28 3.05
C GLY A 141 -13.81 23.82 2.90
N LEU A 142 -14.27 23.48 1.69
CA LEU A 142 -14.71 22.13 1.36
C LEU A 142 -13.58 21.12 1.62
N ASN A 143 -13.87 20.05 2.37
CA ASN A 143 -12.90 19.03 2.77
C ASN A 143 -11.70 19.51 3.61
N ALA A 144 -11.70 20.74 4.15
CA ALA A 144 -10.54 21.29 4.85
C ALA A 144 -10.05 20.43 6.04
N LYS A 145 -10.97 19.81 6.79
CA LYS A 145 -10.63 18.91 7.91
C LYS A 145 -9.74 17.73 7.52
N ALA A 146 -9.84 17.26 6.28
CA ALA A 146 -9.05 16.14 5.79
C ALA A 146 -7.56 16.51 5.67
N LEU A 147 -7.30 17.74 5.20
CA LEU A 147 -5.96 18.27 5.03
C LEU A 147 -5.22 18.33 6.37
N THR A 148 -5.91 18.73 7.43
CA THR A 148 -5.30 18.95 8.74
C THR A 148 -5.20 17.68 9.59
N TYR A 149 -5.94 16.62 9.26
CA TYR A 149 -5.95 15.37 10.00
C TYR A 149 -4.57 14.68 10.07
N PHE A 150 -3.82 14.65 8.97
CA PHE A 150 -2.52 13.97 8.88
C PHE A 150 -1.31 14.91 8.96
N ARG A 151 -1.49 16.21 9.25
CA ARG A 151 -0.45 17.23 9.11
C ARG A 151 0.90 16.91 9.78
N PHE A 152 0.90 16.21 10.92
CA PHE A 152 2.12 15.91 11.70
C PHE A 152 2.83 14.62 11.28
N ARG A 153 2.22 13.79 10.44
CA ARG A 153 2.79 12.54 9.92
C ARG A 153 2.64 12.45 8.40
N GLN A 154 2.55 13.62 7.76
CA GLN A 154 2.29 13.68 6.34
C GLN A 154 3.50 13.18 5.57
N SER A 155 3.33 12.01 4.98
CA SER A 155 4.33 11.28 4.21
C SER A 155 3.79 10.88 2.84
N GLU A 156 2.58 11.32 2.49
CA GLU A 156 1.87 10.91 1.28
C GLU A 156 2.51 11.48 0.02
N VAL A 157 2.82 10.62 -0.94
CA VAL A 157 3.17 11.00 -2.30
C VAL A 157 2.16 10.36 -3.23
N ILE A 158 1.54 11.18 -4.08
CA ILE A 158 0.55 10.72 -5.06
C ILE A 158 1.30 10.39 -6.34
N LEU A 159 1.22 9.14 -6.79
CA LEU A 159 1.94 8.63 -7.95
C LEU A 159 1.01 7.98 -8.97
N THR A 160 1.43 7.93 -10.23
CA THR A 160 0.85 7.10 -11.31
C THR A 160 1.54 5.74 -11.47
N ALA A 161 2.50 5.42 -10.61
CA ALA A 161 3.33 4.22 -10.71
C ALA A 161 2.52 2.90 -10.58
N THR A 162 2.84 1.94 -11.44
CA THR A 162 2.33 0.56 -11.37
C THR A 162 3.00 -0.22 -10.24
N LEU A 163 2.29 -1.15 -9.61
CA LEU A 163 2.90 -2.07 -8.64
C LEU A 163 3.66 -3.18 -9.37
N ARG A 164 4.99 -3.27 -9.23
CA ARG A 164 5.78 -4.31 -9.91
C ARG A 164 6.19 -5.46 -8.99
N TYR A 165 6.25 -6.67 -9.54
CA TYR A 165 6.62 -7.89 -8.81
C TYR A 165 8.03 -7.82 -8.20
N ASP A 166 8.98 -7.21 -8.91
CA ASP A 166 10.36 -7.04 -8.45
C ASP A 166 10.50 -5.99 -7.33
N GLU A 167 9.47 -5.19 -7.11
CA GLU A 167 9.41 -4.14 -6.09
C GLU A 167 8.71 -4.57 -4.80
N VAL A 168 8.27 -5.82 -4.68
CA VAL A 168 7.67 -6.31 -3.44
C VAL A 168 8.72 -6.31 -2.32
N HIS A 169 8.54 -5.41 -1.37
CA HIS A 169 9.46 -5.12 -0.28
C HIS A 169 9.19 -5.96 0.97
N ALA A 170 7.90 -6.16 1.28
CA ALA A 170 7.46 -6.95 2.41
C ALA A 170 6.13 -7.63 2.13
N VAL A 171 5.87 -8.76 2.78
CA VAL A 171 4.59 -9.45 2.77
C VAL A 171 4.17 -9.77 4.20
N CYS A 172 2.89 -9.64 4.50
CA CYS A 172 2.33 -10.04 5.78
C CYS A 172 1.51 -11.31 5.60
N GLY A 173 1.72 -12.26 6.51
CA GLY A 173 0.83 -13.40 6.69
C GLY A 173 0.49 -13.55 8.17
N ARG A 174 -0.43 -14.47 8.47
CA ARG A 174 -0.54 -15.01 9.82
C ARG A 174 0.60 -16.01 10.03
N SER A 175 1.27 -15.93 11.17
CA SER A 175 2.11 -17.04 11.60
C SER A 175 1.22 -18.28 11.82
N SER A 176 1.76 -19.48 11.58
CA SER A 176 1.01 -20.71 11.82
C SER A 176 0.55 -20.79 13.28
N PRO A 177 -0.59 -21.45 13.57
CA PRO A 177 -1.01 -21.72 14.95
C PRO A 177 0.11 -22.38 15.74
N PHE A 178 0.17 -22.12 17.05
CA PHE A 178 1.26 -22.61 17.89
C PHE A 178 1.43 -24.14 17.80
N GLU A 179 0.33 -24.89 17.77
CA GLU A 179 0.35 -26.35 17.61
C GLU A 179 1.08 -26.79 16.33
N VAL A 180 0.80 -26.12 15.20
CA VAL A 180 1.47 -26.42 13.92
C VAL A 180 2.97 -26.08 14.00
N LEU A 181 3.33 -25.01 14.71
CA LEU A 181 4.75 -24.68 14.93
C LEU A 181 5.44 -25.76 15.77
N CYS A 182 4.77 -26.29 16.79
CA CYS A 182 5.27 -27.38 17.63
C CYS A 182 5.46 -28.67 16.81
N GLU A 183 4.49 -29.02 15.96
CA GLU A 183 4.59 -30.16 15.04
C GLU A 183 5.78 -30.02 14.08
N LEU A 184 5.96 -28.84 13.49
CA LEU A 184 7.07 -28.56 12.57
C LEU A 184 8.45 -28.62 13.25
N GLN A 185 8.52 -28.30 14.54
CA GLN A 185 9.73 -28.40 15.36
C GLN A 185 9.91 -29.80 15.97
N GLY A 186 8.96 -30.73 15.78
CA GLY A 186 9.00 -32.06 16.36
C GLY A 186 8.85 -32.08 17.88
N LEU A 187 8.19 -31.06 18.47
CA LEU A 187 8.01 -30.95 19.92
C LEU A 187 6.84 -31.84 20.36
N THR A 188 7.15 -32.86 21.18
CA THR A 188 6.19 -33.91 21.53
C THR A 188 5.76 -33.88 22.98
N THR A 189 6.48 -33.15 23.84
CA THR A 189 6.19 -33.04 25.27
C THR A 189 5.75 -31.63 25.68
N ASP A 190 4.96 -31.52 26.74
CA ASP A 190 4.52 -30.22 27.28
C ASP A 190 5.69 -29.35 27.72
N ALA A 191 6.74 -29.93 28.28
CA ALA A 191 7.93 -29.19 28.71
C ALA A 191 8.69 -28.55 27.53
N GLU A 192 8.80 -29.25 26.40
CA GLU A 192 9.40 -28.72 25.17
C GLU A 192 8.56 -27.59 24.58
N ARG A 193 7.23 -27.77 24.55
CA ARG A 193 6.28 -26.75 24.07
C ARG A 193 6.32 -25.50 24.94
N ASP A 194 6.32 -25.64 26.27
CA ASP A 194 6.43 -24.52 27.22
C ASP A 194 7.75 -23.76 27.06
N SER A 195 8.85 -24.48 26.85
CA SER A 195 10.15 -23.85 26.58
C SER A 195 10.11 -23.04 25.29
N TYR A 196 9.56 -23.62 24.22
CA TYR A 196 9.43 -22.96 22.93
C TYR A 196 8.50 -21.74 22.98
N TRP A 197 7.39 -21.81 23.73
CA TRP A 197 6.53 -20.66 23.96
C TRP A 197 7.27 -19.51 24.65
N LYS A 198 8.07 -19.80 25.68
CA LYS A 198 8.89 -18.79 26.37
C LYS A 198 9.90 -18.14 25.43
N GLU A 199 10.50 -18.90 24.52
CA GLU A 199 11.40 -18.38 23.49
C GLU A 199 10.68 -17.43 22.52
N LEU A 200 9.48 -17.80 22.07
CA LEU A 200 8.63 -16.96 21.21
C LEU A 200 8.27 -15.65 21.90
N VAL A 201 7.82 -15.70 23.15
CA VAL A 201 7.49 -14.52 23.96
C VAL A 201 8.73 -13.63 24.19
N ALA A 202 9.87 -14.21 24.54
CA ALA A 202 11.12 -13.47 24.71
C ALA A 202 11.58 -12.79 23.42
N ALA A 203 11.26 -13.38 22.26
CA ALA A 203 11.50 -12.80 20.94
C ALA A 203 10.39 -11.84 20.47
N ASN A 204 9.38 -11.55 21.30
CA ASN A 204 8.19 -10.77 20.96
C ASN A 204 7.50 -11.28 19.69
N LYS A 205 7.38 -12.61 19.58
CA LYS A 205 6.69 -13.32 18.49
C LYS A 205 5.49 -14.04 19.07
N PHE A 206 4.32 -13.71 18.57
CA PHE A 206 3.09 -14.32 19.01
C PHE A 206 2.50 -15.11 17.84
N PRO A 207 2.29 -16.42 17.99
CA PRO A 207 1.59 -17.22 16.99
C PRO A 207 0.23 -16.60 16.66
N GLU A 208 -0.21 -16.77 15.42
CA GLU A 208 -1.44 -16.23 14.85
C GLU A 208 -1.50 -14.69 14.70
N GLU A 209 -0.54 -13.95 15.27
CA GLU A 209 -0.40 -12.52 15.02
C GLU A 209 0.16 -12.22 13.61
N PRO A 210 -0.16 -11.04 13.04
CA PRO A 210 0.40 -10.61 11.78
C PRO A 210 1.92 -10.52 11.85
N CYS A 211 2.61 -11.23 10.96
CA CYS A 211 4.06 -11.20 10.85
C CYS A 211 4.47 -10.70 9.48
N TRP A 212 5.20 -9.58 9.47
CA TRP A 212 5.83 -9.05 8.27
C TRP A 212 7.13 -9.78 7.97
N ILE A 213 7.21 -10.34 6.76
CA ILE A 213 8.44 -10.87 6.18
C ILE A 213 8.95 -9.80 5.20
N ALA A 214 10.18 -9.34 5.40
CA ALA A 214 10.83 -8.33 4.56
C ALA A 214 12.21 -8.81 4.07
N GLY A 215 12.77 -8.07 3.12
CA GLY A 215 14.12 -8.32 2.60
C GLY A 215 14.23 -9.59 1.75
N PRO A 216 15.40 -10.28 1.73
CA PRO A 216 15.64 -11.41 0.82
C PRO A 216 14.64 -12.56 0.95
N ARG A 217 14.03 -12.72 2.13
CA ARG A 217 13.05 -13.78 2.42
C ARG A 217 11.74 -13.61 1.64
N VAL A 218 11.41 -12.39 1.23
CA VAL A 218 10.20 -12.09 0.45
C VAL A 218 10.20 -12.85 -0.87
N LYS A 219 11.33 -12.87 -1.57
CA LYS A 219 11.47 -13.60 -2.85
C LYS A 219 11.11 -15.07 -2.70
N ASN A 220 11.60 -15.73 -1.65
CA ASN A 220 11.29 -17.13 -1.39
C ASN A 220 9.81 -17.38 -1.05
N VAL A 221 9.14 -16.42 -0.42
CA VAL A 221 7.68 -16.50 -0.17
C VAL A 221 6.90 -16.31 -1.46
N LEU A 222 7.28 -15.33 -2.27
CA LEU A 222 6.62 -15.04 -3.54
C LEU A 222 6.79 -16.18 -4.55
N GLU A 223 7.99 -16.73 -4.72
CA GLU A 223 8.23 -17.84 -5.64
C GLU A 223 7.42 -19.09 -5.25
N ARG A 224 7.36 -19.44 -3.96
CA ARG A 224 6.52 -20.55 -3.49
C ARG A 224 5.04 -20.29 -3.75
N THR A 225 4.58 -19.06 -3.52
CA THR A 225 3.20 -18.64 -3.80
C THR A 225 2.91 -18.69 -5.30
N LYS A 226 3.85 -18.26 -6.14
CA LYS A 226 3.76 -18.29 -7.60
C LYS A 226 3.69 -19.73 -8.12
N VAL A 227 4.54 -20.63 -7.66
CA VAL A 227 4.48 -22.06 -8.03
C VAL A 227 3.13 -22.66 -7.64
N LYS A 228 2.64 -22.39 -6.42
CA LYS A 228 1.32 -22.86 -5.99
C LYS A 228 0.20 -22.32 -6.87
N PHE A 229 0.25 -21.03 -7.21
CA PHE A 229 -0.70 -20.38 -8.10
C PHE A 229 -0.70 -21.03 -9.49
N LEU A 230 0.47 -21.22 -10.10
CA LEU A 230 0.61 -21.83 -11.42
C LEU A 230 0.14 -23.29 -11.43
N ASN A 231 0.45 -24.06 -10.39
CA ASN A 231 -0.05 -25.45 -10.29
C ASN A 231 -1.58 -25.51 -10.15
N GLN A 232 -2.18 -24.51 -9.50
CA GLN A 232 -3.63 -24.47 -9.30
C GLN A 232 -4.39 -23.98 -10.54
N PHE A 233 -3.79 -23.07 -11.32
CA PHE A 233 -4.46 -22.37 -12.41
C PHE A 233 -3.85 -22.62 -13.80
N GLY A 234 -2.81 -23.45 -13.91
CA GLY A 234 -2.06 -23.72 -15.15
C GLY A 234 -2.96 -24.12 -16.31
N ASP A 235 -3.85 -25.10 -16.11
CA ASP A 235 -4.79 -25.57 -17.14
C ASP A 235 -5.75 -24.48 -17.66
N VAL A 236 -6.02 -23.44 -16.85
CA VAL A 236 -6.86 -22.29 -17.25
C VAL A 236 -6.02 -21.27 -18.01
N ILE A 237 -4.79 -21.03 -17.55
CA ILE A 237 -3.84 -20.10 -18.17
C ILE A 237 -3.48 -20.59 -19.57
N ASP A 238 -3.13 -21.87 -19.74
CA ASP A 238 -2.73 -22.45 -21.03
C ASP A 238 -3.85 -22.29 -22.08
N LYS A 239 -5.12 -22.50 -21.68
CA LYS A 239 -6.29 -22.31 -22.57
C LYS A 239 -6.54 -20.87 -23.00
N VAL A 240 -6.04 -19.90 -22.24
CA VAL A 240 -6.18 -18.46 -22.53
C VAL A 240 -5.00 -17.96 -23.36
N ILE A 241 -3.81 -18.53 -23.17
CA ILE A 241 -2.60 -18.19 -23.94
C ILE A 241 -2.61 -18.81 -25.34
N ASP A 242 -3.19 -20.01 -25.51
CA ASP A 242 -3.31 -20.68 -26.81
C ASP A 242 -4.45 -20.12 -27.71
N ARG A 243 -4.97 -18.92 -27.43
CA ARG A 243 -6.01 -18.23 -28.20
C ARG A 243 -5.54 -16.87 -28.68
#